data_AF-X5PSE7-F1
#
_entry.id   AF-X5PSE7-F1
#
_cell.length_a   1.000
_cell.length_b   1.000
_cell.length_c   1.000
_cell.angle_alpha   90.00
_cell.angle_beta   90.00
_cell.angle_gamma   90.00
#
_symmetry.space_group_name_H-M   'P 1'
#
loop_
_entity.id
_entity.type
_entity.pdbx_description
1 polymer ?
#
loop_
_entity_poly.entity_id
_entity_poly.type
_entity_poly.pdbx_seq_one_letter_code
_entity_poly.pdbx_strand_id
1 'polypeptide(L)'
;MAVDPAPIPEAAGPGGSPGLAYFRWHGAPRVYYSDHDAEALDRFARQVEAAAASGAEVWGFFDNTAAGHALGNAMAVSAMVA
;
A
#
# COMPACT_ATOMS: atom_id res chain seq x y z
N MET A 1 -4.13 0.63 -10.67
CA MET A 1 -3.04 0.40 -9.74
C MET A 1 -3.15 1.50 -8.72
N ALA A 2 -3.04 1.20 -7.43
CA ALA A 2 -2.91 2.20 -6.37
C ALA A 2 -1.43 2.50 -6.15
N VAL A 3 -1.09 3.78 -6.02
CA VAL A 3 0.28 4.25 -5.77
C VAL A 3 0.26 5.34 -4.71
N ASP A 4 1.22 5.29 -3.79
CA ASP A 4 1.43 6.32 -2.78
C ASP A 4 2.87 6.85 -2.82
N PRO A 5 3.11 8.18 -2.90
CA PRO A 5 2.10 9.22 -3.05
C PRO A 5 1.39 9.16 -4.40
N ALA A 6 0.07 9.33 -4.39
CA ALA A 6 -0.74 9.30 -5.60
C ALA A 6 -0.52 10.60 -6.41
N PRO A 7 -0.08 10.53 -7.69
CA PRO A 7 0.11 11.72 -8.50
C PRO A 7 -1.23 12.40 -8.88
N ILE A 8 -2.32 11.64 -8.87
CA ILE A 8 -3.71 12.08 -9.03
C ILE A 8 -4.61 11.31 -8.04
N PRO A 9 -5.73 11.87 -7.55
CA PRO A 9 -6.60 11.22 -6.56
C PRO A 9 -7.07 9.81 -6.97
N GLU A 10 -7.35 9.60 -8.24
CA GLU A 10 -7.83 8.34 -8.81
C GLU A 10 -6.78 7.23 -8.70
N ALA A 11 -5.50 7.60 -8.60
CA ALA A 11 -4.40 6.66 -8.41
C ALA A 11 -4.21 6.25 -6.94
N ALA A 12 -4.99 6.77 -6.00
CA ALA A 12 -4.96 6.36 -4.59
C ALA A 12 -5.76 5.05 -4.35
N GLY A 13 -6.64 4.68 -5.27
CA GLY A 13 -7.43 3.45 -5.23
C GLY A 13 -6.87 2.37 -6.18
N PRO A 14 -7.14 1.08 -5.92
CA PRO A 14 -6.69 0.00 -6.78
C PRO A 14 -7.43 0.04 -8.13
N GLY A 15 -6.86 0.67 -9.15
CA GLY A 15 -7.29 0.44 -10.55
C GLY A 15 -6.75 -0.89 -11.12
N GLY A 16 -7.34 -1.42 -12.18
CA GLY A 16 -6.82 -2.63 -12.85
C GLY A 16 -7.91 -3.62 -13.22
N SER A 17 -7.51 -4.77 -13.80
CA SER A 17 -8.40 -5.89 -14.14
C SER A 17 -9.31 -6.23 -12.95
N PRO A 18 -10.61 -6.53 -13.16
CA PRO A 18 -11.61 -6.72 -12.09
C PRO A 18 -11.30 -7.85 -11.08
N GLY A 19 -10.21 -8.60 -11.27
CA GLY A 19 -9.76 -9.64 -10.33
C GLY A 19 -8.44 -9.34 -9.59
N LEU A 20 -7.77 -8.20 -9.81
CA LEU A 20 -6.48 -7.91 -9.17
C LEU A 20 -6.42 -6.46 -8.66
N ALA A 21 -6.28 -6.31 -7.34
CA ALA A 21 -5.97 -5.06 -6.68
C ALA A 21 -4.46 -4.96 -6.44
N TYR A 22 -3.81 -4.02 -7.13
CA TYR A 22 -2.37 -3.86 -7.09
C TYR A 22 -1.98 -2.53 -6.44
N PHE A 23 -1.22 -2.58 -5.34
CA PHE A 23 -0.77 -1.46 -4.52
C PHE A 23 0.75 -1.32 -4.52
N ARG A 24 1.26 -0.09 -4.62
CA ARG A 24 2.67 0.24 -4.38
C ARG A 24 2.80 1.46 -3.47
N TRP A 25 3.49 1.28 -2.35
CA TRP A 25 3.74 2.35 -1.38
C TRP A 25 5.22 2.73 -1.40
N HIS A 26 5.47 3.96 -1.83
CA HIS A 26 6.81 4.47 -2.08
C HIS A 26 7.42 5.23 -0.92
N GLY A 27 6.67 5.50 0.15
CA GLY A 27 7.10 6.44 1.18
C GLY A 27 6.77 7.88 0.82
N ALA A 28 6.24 8.61 1.80
CA ALA A 28 5.90 10.03 1.70
C ALA A 28 6.40 10.78 2.94
N PRO A 29 6.89 12.04 2.81
CA PRO A 29 6.86 12.87 1.61
C PRO A 29 7.98 12.61 0.60
N ARG A 30 9.02 11.84 0.96
CA ARG A 30 10.16 11.56 0.08
C ARG A 30 10.08 10.13 -0.44
N VAL A 31 9.68 10.01 -1.70
CA VAL A 31 9.62 8.75 -2.47
C VAL A 31 10.93 7.96 -2.32
N TYR A 32 10.77 6.67 -2.06
CA TYR A 32 11.75 5.62 -1.76
C TYR A 32 12.49 5.73 -0.42
N TYR A 33 12.37 6.84 0.31
CA TYR A 33 13.13 7.09 1.54
C TYR A 33 12.27 7.16 2.79
N SER A 34 11.10 7.77 2.70
CA SER A 34 10.29 8.07 3.87
C SER A 34 9.65 6.83 4.46
N ASP A 35 9.56 6.82 5.79
CA ASP A 35 8.73 5.87 6.52
C ASP A 35 7.24 6.18 6.37
N HIS A 36 6.39 5.23 6.74
CA HIS A 36 4.95 5.43 6.92
C HIS A 36 4.62 5.34 8.40
N ASP A 37 3.85 6.29 8.90
CA ASP A 37 3.37 6.25 10.28
C ASP A 37 2.26 5.21 10.48
N ALA A 38 1.88 4.99 11.74
CA ALA A 38 0.87 4.00 12.09
C ALA A 38 -0.49 4.26 11.43
N GLU A 39 -0.87 5.52 11.23
CA GLU A 39 -2.14 5.90 10.59
C GLU A 39 -2.13 5.54 9.10
N ALA A 40 -1.02 5.80 8.40
CA ALA A 40 -0.84 5.40 7.02
C ALA A 40 -0.88 3.87 6.86
N LEU A 41 -0.20 3.14 7.75
CA LEU A 41 -0.17 1.67 7.72
C LEU A 41 -1.55 1.05 7.98
N ASP A 42 -2.31 1.58 8.96
CA ASP A 42 -3.70 1.16 9.22
C ASP A 42 -4.61 1.41 8.00
N ARG A 43 -4.46 2.58 7.36
CA ARG A 43 -5.18 2.88 6.11
C ARG A 43 -4.84 1.87 5.00
N PHE A 44 -3.56 1.51 4.84
CA PHE A 44 -3.13 0.54 3.84
C PHE A 44 -3.70 -0.85 4.10
N ALA A 45 -3.72 -1.30 5.36
CA ALA A 45 -4.37 -2.55 5.75
C ALA A 45 -5.86 -2.57 5.36
N ARG A 46 -6.60 -1.50 5.68
CA ARG A 46 -8.01 -1.37 5.29
C ARG A 46 -8.23 -1.39 3.78
N GLN A 47 -7.33 -0.80 3.00
CA GLN A 47 -7.40 -0.86 1.53
C GLN A 47 -7.20 -2.29 1.01
N VAL A 48 -6.25 -3.03 1.59
CA VAL A 48 -6.01 -4.44 1.27
C VAL A 48 -7.22 -5.29 1.61
N GLU A 49 -7.78 -5.16 2.82
CA GLU A 49 -8.97 -5.90 3.25
C GLU A 49 -10.20 -5.60 2.39
N ALA A 50 -10.44 -4.33 2.07
CA ALA A 50 -11.57 -3.94 1.22
C ALA A 50 -11.45 -4.55 -0.19
N ALA A 51 -10.24 -4.58 -0.74
CA ALA A 51 -9.99 -5.23 -2.02
C ALA A 51 -10.20 -6.75 -1.95
N ALA A 52 -9.66 -7.40 -0.92
CA ALA A 52 -9.86 -8.85 -0.70
C ALA A 52 -11.35 -9.19 -0.54
N ALA A 53 -12.11 -8.39 0.21
CA ALA A 53 -13.55 -8.56 0.42
C ALA A 53 -14.37 -8.42 -0.88
N SER A 54 -13.86 -7.68 -1.88
CA SER A 54 -14.47 -7.61 -3.22
C SER A 54 -14.19 -8.85 -4.09
N GLY A 55 -13.42 -9.82 -3.59
CA GLY A 55 -13.03 -11.03 -4.30
C GLY A 55 -11.82 -10.84 -5.23
N ALA A 56 -11.10 -9.73 -5.12
CA ALA A 56 -9.88 -9.50 -5.88
C ALA A 56 -8.68 -10.21 -5.22
N GLU A 57 -7.78 -10.74 -6.04
CA GLU A 57 -6.42 -11.03 -5.61
C GLU A 57 -5.72 -9.72 -5.24
N VAL A 58 -4.97 -9.69 -4.13
CA VAL A 58 -4.35 -8.45 -3.63
C VAL A 58 -2.84 -8.56 -3.63
N TRP A 59 -2.19 -7.65 -4.35
CA TRP A 59 -0.73 -7.55 -4.42
C TRP A 59 -0.30 -6.19 -3.88
N GLY A 60 0.41 -6.17 -2.75
CA GLY A 60 0.93 -4.96 -2.13
C GLY A 60 2.46 -4.98 -2.02
N PHE A 61 3.11 -3.88 -2.42
CA PHE A 61 4.56 -3.74 -2.37
C PHE A 61 4.96 -2.44 -1.67
N PHE A 62 5.86 -2.55 -0.68
CA PHE A 62 6.61 -1.42 -0.15
C PHE A 62 7.95 -1.33 -0.85
N ASP A 63 8.26 -0.19 -1.46
CA ASP A 63 9.54 0.02 -2.14
C ASP A 63 10.34 1.23 -1.58
N ASN A 64 9.94 1.74 -0.42
CA ASN A 64 10.68 2.68 0.42
C ASN A 64 11.91 2.05 1.10
N THR A 65 12.76 1.44 0.28
CA THR A 65 13.92 0.63 0.71
C THR A 65 15.17 1.46 0.96
N ALA A 66 15.25 2.71 0.49
CA ALA A 66 16.49 3.48 0.52
C ALA A 66 17.01 3.77 1.94
N ALA A 67 16.11 3.80 2.94
CA ALA A 67 16.43 3.92 4.35
C ALA A 67 16.02 2.68 5.18
N GLY A 68 15.62 1.57 4.53
CA GLY A 68 15.32 0.30 5.20
C GLY A 68 13.92 0.15 5.80
N HIS A 69 12.99 1.08 5.54
CA HIS A 69 11.65 1.05 6.14
C HIS A 69 10.70 -0.01 5.54
N ALA A 70 10.91 -0.38 4.27
CA ALA A 70 9.99 -1.23 3.53
C ALA A 70 9.61 -2.54 4.22
N LEU A 71 10.59 -3.25 4.81
CA LEU A 71 10.32 -4.53 5.49
C LEU A 71 9.46 -4.34 6.74
N GLY A 72 9.78 -3.35 7.57
CA GLY A 72 9.01 -3.03 8.78
C GLY A 72 7.57 -2.67 8.44
N ASN A 73 7.36 -1.87 7.40
CA ASN A 73 6.04 -1.46 6.95
C ASN A 73 5.24 -2.64 6.39
N ALA A 74 5.88 -3.50 5.60
CA ALA A 74 5.25 -4.72 5.08
C ALA A 74 4.81 -5.65 6.20
N MET A 75 5.67 -5.88 7.20
CA MET A 75 5.33 -6.70 8.37
C MET A 75 4.20 -6.09 9.20
N ALA A 76 4.21 -4.77 9.40
CA ALA A 76 3.17 -4.08 10.15
C ALA A 76 1.81 -4.21 9.47
N VAL A 77 1.71 -3.96 8.16
CA VAL A 77 0.45 -4.15 7.41
C VAL A 77 0.05 -5.62 7.39
N SER A 78 0.97 -6.55 7.16
CA SER A 78 0.67 -7.99 7.17
C SER A 78 0.13 -8.47 8.52
N ALA A 79 0.51 -7.83 9.64
CA ALA A 79 -0.02 -8.16 10.96
C ALA A 79 -1.41 -7.55 11.23
N MET A 80 -1.80 -6.53 10.46
CA MET A 80 -3.10 -5.86 10.57
C MET A 80 -4.17 -6.50 9.69
N VAL A 81 -3.78 -7.15 8.58
CA VAL A 81 -4.69 -7.83 7.65
C VAL A 81 -5.05 -9.21 8.21
N ALA A 82 -6.35 -9.50 8.31
CA ALA A 82 -6.91 -10.75 8.84
C ALA A 82 -6.87 -11.96 7.87
#